data_AF-A0A965UN68-F1
#
_entry.id   AF-A0A965UN68-F1
#
_cell.length_a   1.000
_cell.length_b   1.000
_cell.length_c   1.000
_cell.angle_alpha   90.00
_cell.angle_beta   90.00
_cell.angle_gamma   90.00
#
_symmetry.space_group_name_H-M   'P 1'
#
loop_
_entity.id
_entity.type
_entity.pdbx_description
1 polymer ?
#
loop_
_entity_poly.entity_id
_entity_poly.type
_entity_poly.pdbx_seq_one_letter_code
_entity_poly.pdbx_strand_id
1 'polypeptide(L)'
;GKKSKKEEDEEEEDDEDLEEEFDLEEDVNALLGGEELSEEFREKAKLVFESALRSKISEIKESLEIRYAEALVEEIEEIKEALNDRVDSYLEYVADEWFAENTLSIEKGLKEELTESFLTGLKGLFEEHYVSIPDDKYDVLESMVNKLDDMETKLNEQIEKNVLLNSRLAESVADGILDQISEGLAYTQKEKLASLAESVEFESEAEYREKLETLKESYFPTKMISPYAKTETLSEGLDSAPESVSGSMSAYLNTLSKFSK
;
A
#
# COMPACT_ATOMS: atom_id res chain seq x y z
N GLY A 1 43.90 -10.63 38.18
CA GLY A 1 43.40 -11.29 39.39
C GLY A 1 42.12 -12.01 39.07
N LYS A 2 42.11 -13.34 39.19
CA LYS A 2 41.00 -14.21 39.58
C LYS A 2 41.52 -15.63 39.36
N LYS A 3 42.13 -16.18 40.41
CA LYS A 3 42.45 -17.60 40.50
C LYS A 3 41.12 -18.33 40.42
N SER A 4 40.96 -19.18 39.40
CA SER A 4 39.91 -20.20 39.38
C SER A 4 40.11 -21.03 40.63
N LYS A 5 39.15 -20.92 41.54
CA LYS A 5 39.09 -21.68 42.79
C LYS A 5 38.72 -23.10 42.37
N LYS A 6 39.72 -23.98 42.38
CA LYS A 6 39.53 -25.43 42.31
C LYS A 6 38.71 -25.77 43.56
N GLU A 7 37.42 -25.99 43.38
CA GLU A 7 36.58 -26.64 44.39
C GLU A 7 37.10 -28.07 44.47
N GLU A 8 37.91 -28.32 45.50
CA GLU A 8 38.08 -29.65 46.06
C GLU A 8 36.72 -29.96 46.71
N ASP A 9 35.87 -30.66 45.97
CA ASP A 9 34.89 -31.56 46.59
C ASP A 9 35.72 -32.64 47.28
N GLU A 10 36.07 -32.39 48.53
CA GLU A 10 36.26 -33.47 49.50
C GLU A 10 34.87 -34.09 49.68
N GLU A 11 34.52 -35.02 48.78
CA GLU A 11 33.56 -36.06 49.13
C GLU A 11 34.16 -36.73 50.37
N GLU A 12 33.59 -36.42 51.54
CA GLU A 12 33.71 -37.29 52.70
C GLU A 12 33.22 -38.66 52.21
N GLU A 13 34.17 -39.54 51.83
CA GLU A 13 33.96 -40.97 51.81
C GLU A 13 33.52 -41.32 53.23
N ASP A 14 32.20 -41.32 53.44
CA ASP A 14 31.55 -42.11 54.48
C ASP A 14 31.93 -43.56 54.16
N ASP A 15 33.14 -43.94 54.58
CA ASP A 15 33.51 -45.31 54.92
C ASP A 15 32.62 -45.69 56.12
N GLU A 16 31.31 -45.76 55.90
CA GLU A 16 30.49 -46.76 56.55
C GLU A 16 31.05 -48.09 56.06
N ASP A 17 32.14 -48.52 56.70
CA ASP A 17 32.46 -49.92 56.91
C ASP A 17 31.23 -50.50 57.62
N LEU A 18 30.22 -50.83 56.80
CA LEU A 18 29.19 -51.79 57.12
C LEU A 18 29.97 -53.09 57.35
N GLU A 19 30.46 -53.26 58.58
CA GLU A 19 30.91 -54.54 59.09
C GLU A 19 29.68 -55.44 59.05
N GLU A 20 29.42 -56.05 57.89
CA GLU A 20 28.47 -57.14 57.78
C GLU A 20 28.97 -58.24 58.72
N GLU A 21 28.30 -58.40 59.86
CA GLU A 21 28.58 -59.48 60.80
C GLU A 21 28.16 -60.80 60.13
N PHE A 22 29.13 -61.49 59.54
CA PHE A 22 28.93 -62.84 59.01
C PHE A 22 29.04 -63.87 60.14
N ASP A 23 27.95 -64.59 60.41
CA ASP A 23 28.01 -65.77 61.28
C ASP A 23 28.52 -66.98 60.49
N LEU A 24 29.84 -67.21 60.55
CA LEU A 24 30.53 -68.30 59.85
C LEU A 24 30.62 -69.58 60.69
N GLU A 25 29.95 -69.64 61.84
CA GLU A 25 30.10 -70.77 62.76
C GLU A 25 29.55 -72.07 62.18
N GLU A 26 28.44 -72.00 61.43
CA GLU A 26 27.87 -73.16 60.74
C GLU A 26 28.77 -73.63 59.58
N ASP A 27 29.29 -72.70 58.78
CA ASP A 27 30.15 -73.00 57.63
C ASP A 27 31.50 -73.59 58.04
N VAL A 28 32.11 -73.06 59.11
CA VAL A 28 33.35 -73.59 59.68
C VAL A 28 33.10 -74.98 60.26
N ASN A 29 32.00 -75.19 60.99
CA ASN A 29 31.66 -76.51 61.54
C ASN A 29 31.35 -77.54 60.43
N ALA A 30 30.70 -77.14 59.34
CA ALA A 30 30.46 -77.98 58.18
C ALA A 30 31.77 -78.38 57.47
N LEU A 31 32.73 -77.45 57.34
CA LEU A 31 34.04 -77.70 56.71
C LEU A 31 34.91 -78.67 57.54
N LEU A 32 34.79 -78.63 58.86
CA LEU A 32 35.50 -79.53 59.78
C LEU A 32 34.88 -80.94 59.86
N GLY A 33 33.77 -81.20 59.16
CA GLY A 33 33.22 -82.54 58.93
C GLY A 33 32.85 -83.33 60.18
N GLY A 34 32.72 -82.68 61.34
CA GLY A 34 32.45 -83.33 62.62
C GLY A 34 33.67 -83.97 63.30
N GLU A 35 34.90 -83.66 62.89
CA GLU A 35 36.10 -84.10 63.64
C GLU A 35 36.18 -83.44 65.03
N GLU A 36 36.51 -84.22 66.06
CA GLU A 36 36.74 -83.75 67.44
C GLU A 36 38.09 -83.03 67.55
N LEU A 37 38.16 -81.84 66.97
CA LEU A 37 39.25 -80.89 67.15
C LEU A 37 39.11 -80.19 68.51
N SER A 38 40.22 -79.75 69.10
CA SER A 38 40.18 -78.97 70.33
C SER A 38 39.44 -77.64 70.10
N GLU A 39 38.75 -77.16 71.13
CA GLU A 39 38.01 -75.90 71.11
C GLU A 39 38.92 -74.72 70.71
N GLU A 40 40.14 -74.67 71.24
CA GLU A 40 41.16 -73.68 70.86
C GLU A 40 41.55 -73.72 69.38
N PHE A 41 41.53 -74.90 68.74
CA PHE A 41 41.83 -75.00 67.31
C PHE A 41 40.66 -74.49 66.46
N ARG A 42 39.42 -74.77 66.87
CA ARG A 42 38.21 -74.28 66.18
C ARG A 42 38.10 -72.76 66.24
N GLU A 43 38.35 -72.16 67.40
CA GLU A 43 38.37 -70.69 67.54
C GLU A 43 39.46 -70.05 66.68
N LYS A 44 40.68 -70.61 66.66
CA LYS A 44 41.77 -70.12 65.80
C LYS A 44 41.46 -70.28 64.32
N ALA A 45 40.88 -71.41 63.91
CA ALA A 45 40.49 -71.65 62.53
C ALA A 45 39.35 -70.71 62.10
N LYS A 46 38.35 -70.46 62.95
CA LYS A 46 37.28 -69.48 62.73
C LYS A 46 37.87 -68.08 62.53
N LEU A 47 38.73 -67.63 63.43
CA LEU A 47 39.36 -66.31 63.35
C LEU A 47 40.22 -66.13 62.08
N VAL A 48 41.01 -67.15 61.71
CA VAL A 48 41.84 -67.11 60.49
C VAL A 48 40.99 -67.14 59.22
N PHE A 49 39.92 -67.94 59.20
CA PHE A 49 39.02 -68.02 58.06
C PHE A 49 38.20 -66.73 57.90
N GLU A 50 37.66 -66.20 58.99
CA GLU A 50 36.91 -64.95 59.02
C GLU A 50 37.77 -63.77 58.57
N SER A 51 39.00 -63.65 59.10
CA SER A 51 39.92 -62.58 58.66
C SER A 51 40.33 -62.73 57.19
N ALA A 52 40.57 -63.95 56.70
CA ALA A 52 40.87 -64.19 55.29
C ALA A 52 39.66 -63.88 54.38
N LEU A 53 38.44 -64.22 54.82
CA LEU A 53 37.21 -63.94 54.08
C LEU A 53 36.93 -62.43 54.04
N ARG A 54 37.02 -61.73 55.18
CA ARG A 54 36.90 -60.26 55.26
C ARG A 54 37.90 -59.58 54.33
N SER A 55 39.16 -60.03 54.31
CA SER A 55 40.18 -59.51 53.40
C SER A 55 39.80 -59.72 51.92
N LYS A 56 39.25 -60.88 51.55
CA LYS A 56 38.80 -61.13 50.18
C LYS A 56 37.53 -60.39 49.80
N ILE A 57 36.60 -60.20 50.74
CA ILE A 57 35.41 -59.39 50.52
C ILE A 57 35.80 -57.93 50.31
N SER A 58 36.71 -57.40 51.13
CA SER A 58 37.25 -56.04 50.97
C SER A 58 37.92 -55.85 49.61
N GLU A 59 38.79 -56.78 49.18
CA GLU A 59 39.39 -56.75 47.83
C GLU A 59 38.31 -56.76 46.71
N ILE A 60 37.25 -57.57 46.86
CA ILE A 60 36.17 -57.64 45.87
C ILE A 60 35.35 -56.35 45.86
N LYS A 61 35.01 -55.80 47.04
CA LYS A 61 34.27 -54.56 47.20
C LYS A 61 35.02 -53.40 46.54
N GLU A 62 36.30 -53.23 46.85
CA GLU A 62 37.16 -52.22 46.23
C GLU A 62 37.20 -52.41 44.70
N SER A 63 37.38 -53.66 44.22
CA SER A 63 37.38 -53.92 42.77
C SER A 63 36.03 -53.64 42.09
N LEU A 64 34.93 -53.78 42.82
CA LEU A 64 33.58 -53.56 42.33
C LEU A 64 33.27 -52.06 42.29
N GLU A 65 33.66 -51.33 43.33
CA GLU A 65 33.56 -49.87 43.41
C GLU A 65 34.35 -49.19 42.30
N ILE A 66 35.60 -49.63 42.06
CA ILE A 66 36.40 -49.13 40.94
C ILE A 66 35.67 -49.34 39.61
N ARG A 67 35.14 -50.55 39.35
CA ARG A 67 34.41 -50.83 38.11
C ARG A 67 33.13 -50.01 37.97
N TYR A 68 32.39 -49.81 39.07
CA TYR A 68 31.19 -48.99 39.05
C TYR A 68 31.52 -47.51 38.81
N ALA A 69 32.58 -47.00 39.43
CA ALA A 69 33.05 -45.64 39.20
C ALA A 69 33.49 -45.46 37.74
N GLU A 70 34.26 -46.40 37.19
CA GLU A 70 34.67 -46.39 35.78
C GLU A 70 33.45 -46.41 34.84
N ALA A 71 32.51 -47.34 35.05
CA ALA A 71 31.30 -47.44 34.22
C ALA A 71 30.39 -46.21 34.35
N LEU A 72 30.31 -45.62 35.54
CA LEU A 72 29.54 -44.39 35.77
C LEU A 72 30.16 -43.21 35.01
N VAL A 73 31.48 -43.07 35.04
CA VAL A 73 32.19 -42.02 34.29
C VAL A 73 31.97 -42.21 32.79
N GLU A 74 32.11 -43.43 32.28
CA GLU A 74 31.88 -43.74 30.86
C GLU A 74 30.45 -43.39 30.43
N GLU A 75 29.44 -43.79 31.20
CA GLU A 75 28.03 -43.46 30.91
C GLU A 75 27.76 -41.95 30.98
N ILE A 76 28.37 -41.25 31.94
CA ILE A 76 28.26 -39.77 32.03
C ILE A 76 28.88 -39.12 30.81
N GLU A 77 30.04 -39.59 30.35
CA GLU A 77 30.68 -39.08 29.14
C GLU A 77 29.81 -39.33 27.90
N GLU A 78 29.26 -40.54 27.74
CA GLU A 78 28.36 -40.87 26.63
C GLU A 78 27.09 -40.00 26.64
N ILE A 79 26.43 -39.87 27.79
CA ILE A 79 25.24 -39.02 27.94
C ILE A 79 25.58 -37.56 27.64
N LYS A 80 26.74 -37.08 28.09
CA LYS A 80 27.19 -35.71 27.85
C LYS A 80 27.44 -35.45 26.38
N GLU A 81 28.11 -36.36 25.67
CA GLU A 81 28.33 -36.25 24.22
C GLU A 81 27.00 -36.27 23.47
N ALA A 82 26.12 -37.24 23.77
CA ALA A 82 24.81 -37.34 23.15
C ALA A 82 23.92 -36.10 23.40
N LEU A 83 23.99 -35.52 24.60
CA LEU A 83 23.28 -34.28 24.94
C LEU A 83 23.88 -33.09 24.18
N ASN A 84 25.20 -32.99 24.10
CA ASN A 84 25.87 -31.92 23.37
C ASN A 84 25.48 -31.93 21.90
N ASP A 85 25.56 -33.08 21.24
CA ASP A 85 25.17 -33.24 19.83
C ASP A 85 23.69 -32.87 19.60
N ARG A 86 22.81 -33.26 20.53
CA ARG A 86 21.39 -32.93 20.45
C ARG A 86 21.12 -31.43 20.65
N VAL A 87 21.85 -30.80 21.56
CA VAL A 87 21.75 -29.35 21.81
C VAL A 87 22.29 -28.58 20.61
N ASP A 88 23.44 -28.97 20.07
CA ASP A 88 24.04 -28.37 18.88
C ASP A 88 23.09 -28.50 17.67
N SER A 89 22.54 -29.69 17.45
CA SER A 89 21.55 -29.92 16.38
C SER A 89 20.30 -29.04 16.54
N TYR A 90 19.82 -28.89 17.77
CA TYR A 90 18.66 -28.03 18.05
C TYR A 90 18.99 -26.55 17.85
N LEU A 91 20.16 -26.10 18.29
CA LEU A 91 20.60 -24.72 18.15
C LEU A 91 20.86 -24.38 16.68
N GLU A 92 21.45 -25.29 15.91
CA GLU A 92 21.61 -25.14 14.46
C GLU A 92 20.26 -25.03 13.76
N TYR A 93 19.30 -25.91 14.09
CA TYR A 93 17.94 -25.82 13.56
C TYR A 93 17.26 -24.48 13.89
N VAL A 94 17.33 -24.04 15.15
CA VAL A 94 16.73 -22.76 15.57
C VAL A 94 17.44 -21.58 14.91
N ALA A 95 18.76 -21.64 14.76
CA ALA A 95 19.53 -20.61 14.08
C ALA A 95 19.14 -20.54 12.59
N ASP A 96 19.05 -21.68 11.91
CA ASP A 96 18.64 -21.76 10.50
C ASP A 96 17.21 -21.25 10.30
N GLU A 97 16.27 -21.64 11.17
CA GLU A 97 14.90 -21.16 11.14
C GLU A 97 14.85 -19.64 11.39
N TRP A 98 15.61 -19.14 12.38
CA TRP A 98 15.72 -17.71 12.64
C TRP A 98 16.30 -16.96 11.44
N PHE A 99 17.36 -17.48 10.80
CA PHE A 99 17.93 -16.90 9.59
C PHE A 99 16.91 -16.89 8.46
N ALA A 100 16.21 -18.00 8.23
CA ALA A 100 15.20 -18.10 7.19
C ALA A 100 14.06 -17.10 7.39
N GLU A 101 13.50 -17.00 8.60
CA GLU A 101 12.43 -16.06 8.93
C GLU A 101 12.88 -14.61 8.86
N ASN A 102 14.11 -14.32 9.30
CA ASN A 102 14.62 -12.96 9.38
C ASN A 102 15.44 -12.52 8.15
N THR A 103 15.55 -13.37 7.11
CA THR A 103 16.31 -13.07 5.88
C THR A 103 15.99 -11.68 5.30
N LEU A 104 14.70 -11.32 5.19
CA LEU A 104 14.30 -10.01 4.65
C LEU A 104 14.78 -8.85 5.52
N SER A 105 14.73 -9.01 6.85
CA SER A 105 15.19 -8.00 7.80
C SER A 105 16.72 -7.90 7.80
N ILE A 106 17.42 -9.03 7.70
CA ILE A 106 18.88 -9.09 7.58
C ILE A 106 19.34 -8.44 6.27
N GLU A 107 18.70 -8.75 5.14
CA GLU A 107 19.02 -8.16 3.84
C GLU A 107 18.78 -6.66 3.83
N LYS A 108 17.65 -6.21 4.41
CA LYS A 108 17.37 -4.77 4.57
C LYS A 108 18.39 -4.11 5.48
N GLY A 109 18.71 -4.71 6.63
CA GLY A 109 19.71 -4.18 7.56
C GLY A 109 21.11 -4.10 6.93
N LEU A 110 21.54 -5.15 6.24
CA LEU A 110 22.80 -5.15 5.49
C LEU A 110 22.81 -4.11 4.38
N LYS A 111 21.69 -3.94 3.67
CA LYS A 111 21.57 -2.92 2.62
C LYS A 111 21.60 -1.53 3.22
N GLU A 112 20.90 -1.30 4.32
CA GLU A 112 20.92 -0.03 5.07
C GLU A 112 22.34 0.28 5.56
N GLU A 113 23.01 -0.67 6.21
CA GLU A 113 24.40 -0.54 6.68
C GLU A 113 25.38 -0.29 5.52
N LEU A 114 25.26 -1.03 4.42
CA LEU A 114 26.08 -0.83 3.22
C LEU A 114 25.83 0.58 2.64
N THR A 115 24.57 1.01 2.57
CA THR A 115 24.24 2.35 2.08
C THR A 115 24.71 3.44 3.03
N GLU A 116 24.64 3.24 4.35
CA GLU A 116 25.12 4.18 5.35
C GLU A 116 26.64 4.27 5.35
N SER A 117 27.34 3.14 5.28
CA SER A 117 28.80 3.06 5.14
C SER A 117 29.26 3.71 3.83
N PHE A 118 28.55 3.45 2.73
CA PHE A 118 28.82 4.09 1.44
C PHE A 118 28.55 5.60 1.47
N LEU A 119 27.44 6.05 2.07
CA LEU A 119 27.12 7.46 2.22
C LEU A 119 28.09 8.17 3.16
N THR A 120 28.56 7.50 4.20
CA THR A 120 29.57 8.02 5.14
C THR A 120 30.94 8.11 4.46
N GLY A 121 31.32 7.09 3.67
CA GLY A 121 32.53 7.13 2.86
C GLY A 121 32.47 8.19 1.76
N LEU A 122 31.32 8.37 1.11
CA LEU A 122 31.08 9.48 0.19
C LEU A 122 31.18 10.81 0.90
N LYS A 123 30.55 10.97 2.07
CA LYS A 123 30.64 12.19 2.87
C LYS A 123 32.10 12.51 3.22
N GLY A 124 32.87 11.53 3.68
CA GLY A 124 34.30 11.69 3.94
C GLY A 124 35.07 12.10 2.68
N LEU A 125 34.80 11.47 1.53
CA LEU A 125 35.40 11.84 0.25
C LEU A 125 34.98 13.25 -0.21
N PHE A 126 33.72 13.64 -0.01
CA PHE A 126 33.22 14.98 -0.33
C PHE A 126 33.84 16.06 0.57
N GLU A 127 34.10 15.73 1.84
CA GLU A 127 34.81 16.57 2.81
C GLU A 127 36.31 16.68 2.46
N GLU A 128 36.97 15.57 2.14
CA GLU A 128 38.40 15.52 1.78
C GLU A 128 38.68 16.19 0.42
N HIS A 129 37.74 16.11 -0.53
CA HIS A 129 37.95 16.57 -1.91
C HIS A 129 37.35 17.94 -2.22
N TYR A 130 36.89 18.69 -1.21
CA TYR A 130 36.32 20.03 -1.33
C TYR A 130 35.36 20.17 -2.51
N VAL A 131 34.20 19.52 -2.41
CA VAL A 131 33.01 20.27 -2.82
C VAL A 131 32.68 21.15 -1.62
N SER A 132 33.27 22.35 -1.55
CA SER A 132 32.50 23.44 -0.95
C SER A 132 31.17 23.37 -1.70
N ILE A 133 30.08 22.98 -1.04
CA ILE A 133 28.76 23.24 -1.59
C ILE A 133 28.79 24.76 -1.75
N PRO A 134 28.87 25.29 -2.98
CA PRO A 134 28.88 26.74 -3.12
C PRO A 134 27.53 27.18 -2.56
N ASP A 135 27.53 28.17 -1.68
CA ASP A 135 26.28 28.77 -1.18
C ASP A 135 25.34 29.16 -2.35
N ASP A 136 25.87 29.30 -3.58
CA ASP A 136 25.15 29.46 -4.84
C ASP A 136 24.13 28.34 -5.18
N LYS A 137 24.22 27.12 -4.62
CA LYS A 137 23.20 26.08 -4.91
C LYS A 137 21.89 26.28 -4.15
N TYR A 138 21.89 27.03 -3.04
CA TYR A 138 20.65 27.49 -2.42
C TYR A 138 19.95 28.52 -3.32
N ASP A 139 20.72 29.43 -3.94
CA ASP A 139 20.20 30.41 -4.91
C ASP A 139 19.70 29.73 -6.20
N VAL A 140 20.31 28.62 -6.64
CA VAL A 140 19.78 27.85 -7.78
C VAL A 140 18.44 27.19 -7.46
N LEU A 141 18.26 26.62 -6.26
CA LEU A 141 16.97 26.05 -5.85
C LEU A 141 15.90 27.14 -5.66
N GLU A 142 16.25 28.25 -5.01
CA GLU A 142 15.35 29.41 -4.85
C GLU A 142 14.99 30.03 -6.21
N SER A 143 15.95 30.20 -7.11
CA SER A 143 15.69 30.70 -8.46
C SER A 143 14.93 29.72 -9.35
N MET A 144 15.04 28.40 -9.12
CA MET A 144 14.18 27.41 -9.79
C MET A 144 12.74 27.47 -9.27
N VAL A 145 12.54 27.60 -7.96
CA VAL A 145 11.21 27.77 -7.35
C VAL A 145 10.57 29.07 -7.83
N ASN A 146 11.29 30.19 -7.77
CA ASN A 146 10.81 31.48 -8.27
C ASN A 146 10.49 31.44 -9.77
N LYS A 147 11.29 30.73 -10.58
CA LYS A 147 10.97 30.53 -12.01
C LYS A 147 9.73 29.67 -12.22
N LEU A 148 9.47 28.70 -11.35
CA LEU A 148 8.30 27.84 -11.43
C LEU A 148 7.04 28.66 -11.12
N ASP A 149 7.06 29.45 -10.06
CA ASP A 149 5.96 30.37 -9.69
C ASP A 149 5.71 31.43 -10.77
N ASP A 150 6.77 31.99 -11.36
CA ASP A 150 6.69 32.92 -12.48
C ASP A 150 6.07 32.26 -13.74
N MET A 151 6.44 31.01 -14.02
CA MET A 151 5.89 30.25 -15.14
C MET A 151 4.43 29.87 -14.88
N GLU A 152 4.06 29.49 -13.67
CA GLU A 152 2.68 29.20 -13.28
C GLU A 152 1.81 30.45 -13.41
N THR A 153 2.29 31.59 -12.92
CA THR A 153 1.60 32.88 -13.08
C THR A 153 1.42 33.25 -14.55
N LYS A 154 2.48 33.14 -15.36
CA LYS A 154 2.38 33.39 -16.81
C LYS A 154 1.44 32.42 -17.50
N LEU A 155 1.43 31.15 -17.11
CA LEU A 155 0.53 30.15 -17.66
C LEU A 155 -0.92 30.52 -17.35
N ASN A 156 -1.23 30.88 -16.10
CA ASN A 156 -2.57 31.33 -15.70
C ASN A 156 -3.00 32.58 -16.47
N GLU A 157 -2.11 33.57 -16.64
CA GLU A 157 -2.40 34.74 -17.47
C GLU A 157 -2.66 34.38 -18.95
N GLN A 158 -1.92 33.42 -19.51
CA GLN A 158 -2.15 32.97 -20.89
C GLN A 158 -3.47 32.22 -21.02
N ILE A 159 -3.86 31.41 -20.02
CA ILE A 159 -5.15 30.75 -19.98
C ILE A 159 -6.27 31.78 -19.93
N GLU A 160 -6.18 32.78 -19.04
CA GLU A 160 -7.19 33.84 -18.93
C GLU A 160 -7.30 34.64 -20.24
N LYS A 161 -6.18 35.04 -20.85
CA LYS A 161 -6.16 35.69 -22.16
C LYS A 161 -6.78 34.80 -23.24
N ASN A 162 -6.51 33.50 -23.23
CA ASN A 162 -7.07 32.56 -24.21
C ASN A 162 -8.59 32.44 -24.05
N VAL A 163 -9.09 32.30 -22.82
CA VAL A 163 -10.54 32.26 -22.52
C VAL A 163 -11.23 33.56 -22.96
N LEU A 164 -10.64 34.72 -22.63
CA LEU A 164 -11.17 36.02 -23.06
C LEU A 164 -11.17 36.18 -24.58
N LEU A 165 -10.10 35.77 -25.26
CA LEU A 165 -10.02 35.81 -26.72
C LEU A 165 -11.05 34.88 -27.36
N ASN A 166 -11.21 33.67 -26.83
CA ASN A 166 -12.19 32.70 -27.34
C ASN A 166 -13.62 33.19 -27.11
N SER A 167 -13.92 33.81 -25.96
CA SER A 167 -15.21 34.44 -25.69
C SER A 167 -15.52 35.58 -26.67
N ARG A 168 -14.55 36.47 -26.94
CA ARG A 168 -14.72 37.55 -27.92
C ARG A 168 -14.85 37.04 -29.35
N LEU A 169 -14.13 35.97 -29.68
CA LEU A 169 -14.24 35.32 -30.98
C LEU A 169 -15.64 34.70 -31.16
N ALA A 170 -16.14 34.01 -30.14
CA ALA A 170 -17.49 33.47 -30.12
C ALA A 170 -18.56 34.55 -30.30
N GLU A 171 -18.46 35.67 -29.57
CA GLU A 171 -19.36 36.82 -29.71
C GLU A 171 -19.30 37.41 -31.13
N SER A 172 -18.10 37.65 -31.66
CA SER A 172 -17.94 38.20 -33.02
C SER A 172 -18.46 37.26 -34.11
N VAL A 173 -18.33 35.94 -33.94
CA VAL A 173 -18.86 34.95 -34.89
C VAL A 173 -20.37 34.86 -34.76
N ALA A 174 -20.91 34.86 -33.53
CA ALA A 174 -22.35 34.88 -33.27
C ALA A 174 -23.02 36.10 -33.91
N ASP A 175 -22.46 37.30 -33.72
CA ASP A 175 -22.95 38.54 -34.35
C ASP A 175 -22.95 38.44 -35.88
N GLY A 176 -21.87 37.90 -36.47
CA GLY A 176 -21.77 37.70 -37.92
C GLY A 176 -22.83 36.73 -38.46
N ILE A 177 -23.11 35.63 -37.76
CA ILE A 177 -24.17 34.69 -38.13
C ILE A 177 -25.55 35.34 -37.99
N LEU A 178 -25.78 36.08 -36.90
CA LEU A 178 -27.03 36.78 -36.64
C LEU A 178 -27.30 37.82 -37.73
N ASP A 179 -26.27 38.56 -38.15
CA ASP A 179 -26.34 39.49 -39.29
C ASP A 179 -26.72 38.75 -40.57
N GLN A 180 -26.03 37.66 -40.93
CA GLN A 180 -26.35 36.87 -42.12
C GLN A 180 -27.78 36.30 -42.12
N ILE A 181 -28.26 35.77 -40.99
CA ILE A 181 -29.61 35.19 -40.90
C ILE A 181 -30.68 36.29 -40.90
N SER A 182 -30.36 37.46 -40.34
CA SER A 182 -31.25 38.62 -40.33
C SER A 182 -31.29 39.38 -41.66
N GLU A 183 -30.42 39.08 -42.63
CA GLU A 183 -30.53 39.58 -43.99
C GLU A 183 -31.89 39.20 -44.60
N GLY A 184 -32.64 40.22 -45.03
CA GLY A 184 -33.99 40.08 -45.58
C GLY A 184 -35.15 40.27 -44.59
N LEU A 185 -34.88 40.48 -43.29
CA LEU A 185 -35.88 40.89 -42.30
C LEU A 185 -36.00 42.41 -42.21
N ALA A 186 -37.19 42.90 -41.85
CA ALA A 186 -37.38 44.32 -41.54
C ALA A 186 -36.62 44.70 -40.25
N TYR A 187 -36.23 45.97 -40.09
CA TYR A 187 -35.44 46.44 -38.93
C TYR A 187 -36.05 46.04 -37.57
N THR A 188 -37.38 46.15 -37.43
CA THR A 188 -38.11 45.74 -36.20
C THR A 188 -38.13 44.23 -35.98
N GLN A 189 -38.04 43.43 -37.05
CA GLN A 189 -37.95 41.97 -36.98
C GLN A 189 -36.52 41.54 -36.62
N LYS A 190 -35.51 42.27 -37.11
CA LYS A 190 -34.10 42.07 -36.76
C LYS A 190 -33.86 42.32 -35.26
N GLU A 191 -34.38 43.41 -34.70
CA GLU A 191 -34.28 43.66 -33.24
C GLU A 191 -34.97 42.57 -32.41
N LYS A 192 -36.12 42.07 -32.87
CA LYS A 192 -36.82 40.97 -32.19
C LYS A 192 -36.06 39.63 -32.28
N LEU A 193 -35.42 39.36 -33.41
CA LEU A 193 -34.56 38.17 -33.58
C LEU A 193 -33.30 38.29 -32.72
N ALA A 194 -32.69 39.47 -32.65
CA ALA A 194 -31.53 39.73 -31.79
C ALA A 194 -31.84 39.49 -30.30
N SER A 195 -32.97 40.01 -29.81
CA SER A 195 -33.40 39.76 -28.42
C SER A 195 -33.65 38.27 -28.12
N LEU A 196 -34.10 37.49 -29.11
CA LEU A 196 -34.27 36.04 -28.96
C LEU A 196 -32.93 35.31 -29.04
N ALA A 197 -31.99 35.79 -29.86
CA ALA A 197 -30.66 35.24 -30.04
C ALA A 197 -29.76 35.42 -28.80
N GLU A 198 -29.95 36.49 -28.01
CA GLU A 198 -29.25 36.71 -26.73
C GLU A 198 -29.52 35.58 -25.70
N SER A 199 -30.64 34.87 -25.81
CA SER A 199 -30.96 33.73 -24.94
C SER A 199 -30.40 32.39 -25.45
N VAL A 200 -29.69 32.38 -26.58
CA VAL A 200 -29.12 31.18 -27.20
C VAL A 200 -27.62 31.15 -26.94
N GLU A 201 -27.14 30.13 -26.25
CA GLU A 201 -25.71 29.92 -26.02
C GLU A 201 -24.98 29.56 -27.33
N PHE A 202 -23.81 30.17 -27.55
CA PHE A 202 -22.93 29.87 -28.67
C PHE A 202 -22.06 28.65 -28.33
N GLU A 203 -22.41 27.50 -28.89
CA GLU A 203 -21.65 26.24 -28.74
C GLU A 203 -20.74 26.00 -29.96
N SER A 204 -21.28 26.18 -31.17
CA SER A 204 -20.56 26.08 -32.44
C SER A 204 -21.25 26.90 -33.54
N GLU A 205 -20.51 27.28 -34.58
CA GLU A 205 -21.05 28.05 -35.72
C GLU A 205 -22.24 27.35 -36.38
N ALA A 206 -22.15 26.04 -36.59
CA ALA A 206 -23.20 25.25 -37.26
C ALA A 206 -24.47 25.14 -36.41
N GLU A 207 -24.34 24.83 -35.12
CA GLU A 207 -25.49 24.67 -34.21
C GLU A 207 -26.15 26.01 -33.90
N TYR A 208 -25.36 27.07 -33.72
CA TYR A 208 -25.89 28.41 -33.49
C TYR A 208 -26.69 28.90 -34.69
N ARG A 209 -26.18 28.65 -35.91
CA ARG A 209 -26.90 28.95 -37.15
C ARG A 209 -28.22 28.19 -37.26
N GLU A 210 -28.23 26.89 -36.99
CA GLU A 210 -29.45 26.06 -37.03
C GLU A 210 -30.50 26.53 -36.00
N LYS A 211 -30.08 26.83 -34.77
CA LYS A 211 -30.95 27.39 -33.72
C LYS A 211 -31.53 28.76 -34.13
N LEU A 212 -30.74 29.62 -34.77
CA LEU A 212 -31.23 30.91 -35.25
C LEU A 212 -32.14 30.80 -36.49
N GLU A 213 -31.87 29.86 -37.41
CA GLU A 213 -32.73 29.58 -38.56
C GLU A 213 -34.08 29.01 -38.12
N THR A 214 -34.10 28.08 -37.16
CA THR A 214 -35.35 27.56 -36.59
C THR A 214 -36.16 28.64 -35.86
N LEU A 215 -35.51 29.53 -35.10
CA LEU A 215 -36.16 30.69 -34.51
C LEU A 215 -36.71 31.64 -35.57
N LYS A 216 -35.95 31.90 -36.65
CA LYS A 216 -36.40 32.73 -37.78
C LYS A 216 -37.65 32.14 -38.43
N GLU A 217 -37.66 30.86 -38.74
CA GLU A 217 -38.80 30.19 -39.39
C GLU A 217 -40.04 30.13 -38.49
N SER A 218 -39.86 29.89 -37.20
CA SER A 218 -40.94 29.81 -36.21
C SER A 218 -41.63 31.17 -35.98
N TYR A 219 -40.85 32.25 -35.85
CA TYR A 219 -41.37 33.58 -35.52
C TYR A 219 -41.64 34.47 -36.74
N PHE A 220 -41.03 34.18 -37.88
CA PHE A 220 -41.17 34.91 -39.14
C PHE A 220 -41.42 33.95 -40.32
N PRO A 221 -42.56 33.22 -40.33
CA PRO A 221 -42.87 32.30 -41.41
C PRO A 221 -42.92 33.04 -42.74
N THR A 222 -42.05 32.65 -43.66
CA THR A 222 -42.01 33.21 -45.01
C THR A 222 -43.22 32.67 -45.77
N LYS A 223 -44.34 33.40 -45.74
CA LYS A 223 -45.41 33.16 -46.71
C LYS A 223 -44.82 33.39 -48.10
N MET A 224 -44.50 32.32 -48.83
CA MET A 224 -44.27 32.39 -50.26
C MET A 224 -45.53 32.95 -50.91
N ILE A 225 -45.47 34.23 -51.28
CA ILE A 225 -46.47 34.84 -52.13
C ILE A 225 -46.20 34.29 -53.54
N SER A 226 -47.13 33.45 -54.02
CA SER A 226 -47.21 32.97 -55.39
C SER A 226 -46.99 34.10 -56.42
N PRO A 227 -46.24 33.87 -57.52
CA PRO A 227 -46.03 34.88 -58.55
C PRO A 227 -47.22 34.89 -59.51
N TYR A 228 -48.19 35.79 -59.30
CA TYR A 228 -49.08 36.22 -60.39
C TYR A 228 -49.31 37.72 -60.33
N ALA A 229 -49.10 38.31 -61.51
CA ALA A 229 -49.03 39.73 -61.81
C ALA A 229 -50.27 40.55 -61.45
N LYS A 230 -50.05 41.82 -61.12
CA LYS A 230 -50.57 42.95 -61.91
C LYS A 230 -49.87 44.25 -61.51
N THR A 231 -49.15 44.83 -62.46
CA THR A 231 -48.77 46.24 -62.49
C THR A 231 -50.01 47.06 -62.83
N GLU A 232 -50.49 47.90 -61.91
CA GLU A 232 -51.52 48.90 -62.23
C GLU A 232 -50.91 50.28 -61.99
N THR A 233 -50.72 50.96 -63.12
CA THR A 233 -50.28 52.34 -63.28
C THR A 233 -51.28 53.32 -62.68
N LEU A 234 -50.77 54.42 -62.13
CA LEU A 234 -51.54 55.59 -61.68
C LEU A 234 -52.54 56.06 -62.76
N SER A 235 -53.84 55.96 -62.47
CA SER A 235 -54.90 56.66 -63.18
C SER A 235 -55.86 57.25 -62.16
N GLU A 236 -55.85 58.59 -62.06
CA GLU A 236 -56.80 59.39 -61.32
C GLU A 236 -58.19 59.24 -61.97
N GLY A 237 -59.12 58.61 -61.25
CA GLY A 237 -60.47 58.36 -61.69
C GLY A 237 -61.30 57.91 -60.49
N LEU A 238 -62.14 58.82 -60.00
CA LEU A 238 -63.10 58.59 -58.94
C LEU A 238 -64.02 57.44 -59.32
N ASP A 239 -63.92 56.29 -58.66
CA ASP A 239 -64.99 55.30 -58.70
C ASP A 239 -65.17 54.60 -57.34
N SER A 240 -66.40 54.72 -56.85
CA SER A 240 -66.87 54.16 -55.59
C SER A 240 -66.89 52.64 -55.65
N ALA A 241 -66.25 52.00 -54.69
CA ALA A 241 -66.38 50.57 -54.46
C ALA A 241 -67.83 50.23 -54.03
N PRO A 242 -68.49 49.22 -54.64
CA PRO A 242 -69.76 48.72 -54.14
C PRO A 242 -69.49 47.76 -52.97
N GLU A 243 -69.85 48.17 -51.75
CA GLU A 243 -69.92 47.26 -50.61
C GLU A 243 -70.95 46.16 -50.88
N SER A 244 -70.55 44.91 -50.67
CA SER A 244 -71.43 43.75 -50.79
C SER A 244 -72.39 43.69 -49.60
N VAL A 245 -73.59 44.25 -49.75
CA VAL A 245 -74.62 44.19 -48.70
C VAL A 245 -75.52 42.99 -48.91
N SER A 246 -75.70 42.19 -47.85
CA SER A 246 -76.49 40.94 -47.83
C SER A 246 -77.95 41.14 -48.31
N GLY A 247 -78.50 40.11 -48.94
CA GLY A 247 -79.64 40.14 -49.87
C GLY A 247 -80.98 40.70 -49.35
N SER A 248 -81.17 40.87 -48.05
CA SER A 248 -82.33 41.58 -47.51
C SER A 248 -82.21 43.10 -47.68
N MET A 249 -81.00 43.66 -47.56
CA MET A 249 -80.74 45.10 -47.66
C MET A 249 -80.66 45.57 -49.12
N SER A 250 -80.28 44.69 -50.05
CA SER A 250 -80.31 44.97 -51.49
C SER A 250 -81.74 45.16 -52.03
N ALA A 251 -82.72 44.48 -51.44
CA ALA A 251 -84.13 44.66 -51.82
C ALA A 251 -84.63 46.08 -51.49
N TYR A 252 -84.24 46.62 -50.33
CA TYR A 252 -84.58 47.98 -49.93
C TYR A 252 -83.87 49.05 -50.79
N LEU A 253 -82.60 48.83 -51.15
CA LEU A 253 -81.89 49.77 -52.03
C LEU A 253 -82.47 49.79 -53.45
N ASN A 254 -82.95 48.64 -53.95
CA ASN A 254 -83.60 48.56 -55.25
C ASN A 254 -85.00 49.18 -55.30
N THR A 255 -85.74 49.23 -54.18
CA THR A 255 -87.02 49.95 -54.14
C THR A 255 -86.83 51.45 -54.06
N LEU A 256 -85.83 51.91 -53.29
CA LEU A 256 -85.44 53.34 -53.25
C LEU A 256 -84.93 53.84 -54.60
N SER A 257 -84.10 53.06 -55.30
CA SER A 257 -83.58 53.46 -56.62
C SER A 257 -84.66 53.54 -57.69
N LYS A 258 -85.72 52.72 -57.60
CA LYS A 258 -86.87 52.77 -58.52
C LYS A 258 -87.82 53.94 -58.27
N PHE A 259 -87.80 54.57 -57.10
CA PHE A 259 -88.63 55.73 -56.79
C PHE A 259 -87.92 57.07 -57.01
N SER A 260 -86.61 57.04 -57.30
CA SER A 260 -85.73 58.20 -57.43
C SER A 260 -85.47 58.61 -58.90
N LYS A 261 -86.37 58.29 -59.84
CA LYS A 261 -86.26 58.71 -61.24
C LYS A 261 -87.56 59.35 -61.73
#